data_AF-A0A0D8ZU37-F1
#
_entry.id   AF-A0A0D8ZU37-F1
#
_cell.length_a   1.000
_cell.length_b   1.000
_cell.length_c   1.000
_cell.angle_alpha   90.00
_cell.angle_beta   90.00
_cell.angle_gamma   90.00
#
_symmetry.space_group_name_H-M   'P 1'
#
loop_
_entity.id
_entity.type
_entity.pdbx_description
1 polymer ?
#
loop_
_entity_poly.entity_id
_entity_poly.type
_entity_poly.pdbx_seq_one_letter_code
_entity_poly.pdbx_strand_id
1 'polypeptide(L)'
;MPESNTQTTRSQWQCLLENLGAWHGSFTRFSPQGNVLEDTPTVVSFTGLNDNQTMRQVVRRMPPNQPVDEKVLEYSSLGRGVLFFDNGAFSSGSIQLAPFAEFGAELGLILGDRRLRLVQLFNNGKLDRLTLIREQLAGTSTPERPQLTVDDLVGEWLGEAVTIYPDWRSPDIYPTSLKIIKVGDRLRQELSFLGRNITSQASINGSVLYFDDTQILLLPDGASATSPCQVKGGKAFFLEVGWLVAPQQRQRMVRAYSDKGEWISLTLIREQRQ
;
A
#
# COMPACT_ATOMS: atom_id res chain seq x y z
N MET A 1 43.06 -4.05 2.68
CA MET A 1 42.15 -3.08 3.34
C MET A 1 40.79 -3.29 2.68
N PRO A 2 39.81 -3.95 3.34
CA PRO A 2 38.48 -4.04 2.77
C PRO A 2 37.80 -2.69 2.92
N GLU A 3 37.31 -2.14 1.82
CA GLU A 3 36.47 -0.94 1.82
C GLU A 3 35.22 -1.27 2.64
N SER A 4 35.06 -0.56 3.76
CA SER A 4 33.82 -0.55 4.52
C SER A 4 32.74 0.06 3.63
N ASN A 5 31.89 -0.79 3.06
CA ASN A 5 30.70 -0.36 2.35
C ASN A 5 29.69 0.16 3.40
N THR A 6 29.91 1.38 3.89
CA THR A 6 28.96 2.10 4.73
C THR A 6 27.79 2.53 3.86
N GLN A 7 26.85 1.60 3.66
CA GLN A 7 25.54 1.90 3.11
C GLN A 7 24.89 2.91 4.06
N THR A 8 24.94 4.19 3.68
CA THR A 8 24.46 5.28 4.54
C THR A 8 22.94 5.17 4.59
N THR A 9 22.39 4.76 5.73
CA THR A 9 20.95 4.62 5.92
C THR A 9 20.28 5.97 5.68
N ARG A 10 19.40 6.06 4.68
CA ARG A 10 18.68 7.29 4.36
C ARG A 10 17.75 7.66 5.49
N SER A 11 17.63 8.94 5.80
CA SER A 11 16.65 9.41 6.78
C SER A 11 15.23 9.31 6.22
N GLN A 12 14.23 9.17 7.08
CA GLN A 12 12.82 9.16 6.67
C GLN A 12 12.43 10.42 5.89
N TRP A 13 13.06 11.55 6.20
CA TRP A 13 12.88 12.80 5.45
C TRP A 13 13.44 12.70 4.02
N GLN A 14 14.65 12.15 3.86
CA GLN A 14 15.23 11.91 2.53
C GLN A 14 14.37 10.93 1.70
N CYS A 15 13.78 9.92 2.33
CA CYS A 15 12.86 9.00 1.66
C CYS A 15 11.54 9.69 1.25
N LEU A 16 11.02 10.63 2.06
CA LEU A 16 9.90 11.48 1.66
C LEU A 16 10.24 12.29 0.39
N LEU A 17 11.46 12.84 0.29
CA LEU A 17 11.87 13.66 -0.86
C LEU A 17 11.86 12.92 -2.21
N GLU A 18 11.85 11.58 -2.21
CA GLU A 18 11.63 10.78 -3.43
C GLU A 18 10.24 11.00 -4.05
N ASN A 19 9.32 11.62 -3.30
CA ASN A 19 7.96 11.90 -3.75
C ASN A 19 7.79 13.30 -4.36
N LEU A 20 8.87 14.09 -4.47
CA LEU A 20 8.85 15.42 -5.08
C LEU A 20 8.30 15.39 -6.52
N GLY A 21 7.64 16.49 -6.91
CA GLY A 21 7.03 16.65 -8.23
C GLY A 21 5.51 16.75 -8.19
N ALA A 22 4.92 16.95 -9.36
CA ALA A 22 3.48 17.04 -9.55
C ALA A 22 2.94 15.69 -10.05
N TRP A 23 2.04 15.08 -9.28
CA TRP A 23 1.45 13.78 -9.56
C TRP A 23 0.01 13.97 -10.02
N HIS A 24 -0.26 13.62 -11.28
CA HIS A 24 -1.55 13.73 -11.95
C HIS A 24 -2.25 12.37 -11.89
N GLY A 25 -3.54 12.37 -11.61
CA GLY A 25 -4.26 11.11 -11.43
C GLY A 25 -5.71 11.31 -11.04
N SER A 26 -6.27 10.35 -10.32
CA SER A 26 -7.58 10.46 -9.70
C SER A 26 -7.64 9.77 -8.34
N PHE A 27 -8.59 10.23 -7.51
CA PHE A 27 -8.99 9.56 -6.28
C PHE A 27 -10.29 8.82 -6.57
N THR A 28 -10.20 7.49 -6.69
CA THR A 28 -11.35 6.63 -6.98
C THR A 28 -11.82 5.95 -5.70
N ARG A 29 -13.03 6.26 -5.24
CA ARG A 29 -13.65 5.65 -4.06
C ARG A 29 -14.38 4.37 -4.45
N PHE A 30 -14.17 3.31 -3.68
CA PHE A 30 -14.80 2.01 -3.86
C PHE A 30 -15.58 1.58 -2.62
N SER A 31 -16.68 0.86 -2.85
CA SER A 31 -17.33 0.07 -1.81
C SER A 31 -16.44 -1.12 -1.41
N PRO A 32 -16.70 -1.77 -0.27
CA PRO A 32 -15.97 -2.98 0.15
C PRO A 32 -16.08 -4.16 -0.83
N GLN A 33 -17.03 -4.12 -1.76
CA GLN A 33 -17.26 -5.12 -2.82
C GLN A 33 -16.59 -4.73 -4.15
N GLY A 34 -15.91 -3.59 -4.22
CA GLY A 34 -15.22 -3.13 -5.43
C GLY A 34 -16.08 -2.37 -6.43
N ASN A 35 -17.27 -1.91 -6.03
CA ASN A 35 -18.05 -1.01 -6.88
C ASN A 35 -17.49 0.41 -6.79
N VAL A 36 -17.29 1.07 -7.93
CA VAL A 36 -16.89 2.48 -7.97
C VAL A 36 -18.04 3.34 -7.46
N LEU A 37 -17.75 4.18 -6.47
CA LEU A 37 -18.69 5.13 -5.87
C LEU A 37 -18.48 6.55 -6.42
N GLU A 38 -17.24 6.93 -6.62
CA GLU A 38 -16.83 8.23 -7.14
C GLU A 38 -15.44 8.13 -7.75
N ASP A 39 -15.18 8.91 -8.79
CA ASP A 39 -13.85 9.15 -9.32
C ASP A 39 -13.62 10.66 -9.46
N THR A 40 -12.62 11.19 -8.75
CA THR A 40 -12.31 12.62 -8.76
C THR A 40 -10.92 12.84 -9.31
N PRO A 41 -10.77 13.53 -10.47
CA PRO A 41 -9.46 13.92 -10.98
C PRO A 41 -8.68 14.77 -9.98
N THR A 42 -7.38 14.51 -9.84
CA THR A 42 -6.52 15.17 -8.87
C THR A 42 -5.16 15.53 -9.42
N VAL A 43 -4.57 16.59 -8.85
CA VAL A 43 -3.13 16.85 -8.92
C VAL A 43 -2.60 16.97 -7.49
N VAL A 44 -1.63 16.13 -7.14
CA VAL A 44 -0.93 16.16 -5.85
C VAL A 44 0.51 16.58 -6.09
N SER A 45 0.88 17.77 -5.63
CA SER A 45 2.23 18.31 -5.83
C SER A 45 3.01 18.34 -4.53
N PHE A 46 4.26 17.92 -4.58
CA PHE A 46 5.23 18.02 -3.50
C PHE A 46 6.40 18.90 -3.95
N THR A 47 6.69 19.95 -3.17
CA THR A 47 7.77 20.89 -3.43
C THR A 47 8.61 21.08 -2.19
N GLY A 48 9.92 20.92 -2.32
CA GLY A 48 10.87 21.22 -1.27
C GLY A 48 11.11 22.73 -1.19
N LEU A 49 11.05 23.26 0.03
CA LEU A 49 11.35 24.64 0.38
C LEU A 49 12.53 24.65 1.34
N ASN A 50 13.21 25.80 1.46
CA ASN A 50 14.30 26.02 2.42
C ASN A 50 15.36 24.91 2.33
N ASP A 51 15.96 24.73 1.14
CA ASP A 51 16.92 23.66 0.86
C ASP A 51 16.41 22.25 1.22
N ASN A 52 15.15 21.99 0.85
CA ASN A 52 14.42 20.75 1.13
C ASN A 52 14.23 20.44 2.62
N GLN A 53 14.39 21.39 3.53
CA GLN A 53 14.09 21.19 4.96
C GLN A 53 12.60 21.33 5.29
N THR A 54 11.80 21.85 4.36
CA THR A 54 10.35 21.96 4.49
C THR A 54 9.69 21.38 3.25
N MET A 55 8.63 20.58 3.45
CA MET A 55 7.82 20.03 2.38
C MET A 55 6.53 20.84 2.27
N ARG A 56 6.25 21.38 1.09
CA ARG A 56 4.94 21.90 0.72
C ARG A 56 4.21 20.86 -0.12
N GLN A 57 3.08 20.38 0.39
CA GLN A 57 2.17 19.49 -0.31
C GLN A 57 0.90 20.26 -0.70
N VAL A 58 0.54 20.18 -1.98
CA VAL A 58 -0.72 20.75 -2.50
C VAL A 58 -1.55 19.61 -3.07
N VAL A 59 -2.75 19.42 -2.55
CA VAL A 59 -3.74 18.45 -3.05
C VAL A 59 -4.85 19.23 -3.72
N ARG A 60 -4.93 19.15 -5.04
CA ARG A 60 -6.03 19.70 -5.86
C ARG A 60 -6.97 18.60 -6.28
N ARG A 61 -8.26 18.73 -5.96
CA ARG A 61 -9.33 17.86 -6.43
C ARG A 61 -10.22 18.64 -7.37
N MET A 62 -10.55 18.04 -8.50
CA MET A 62 -11.34 18.66 -9.57
C MET A 62 -12.61 17.83 -9.81
N PRO A 63 -13.55 17.80 -8.83
CA PRO A 63 -14.80 17.06 -8.97
C PRO A 63 -15.64 17.59 -10.15
N PRO A 64 -16.31 16.71 -10.92
CA PRO A 64 -17.20 17.14 -12.00
C PRO A 64 -18.29 18.08 -11.49
N ASN A 65 -18.52 19.19 -12.21
CA ASN A 65 -19.58 20.18 -11.93
C ASN A 65 -19.51 20.83 -10.53
N GLN A 66 -18.35 20.81 -9.89
CA GLN A 66 -18.10 21.44 -8.59
C GLN A 66 -16.83 22.30 -8.66
N PRO A 67 -16.69 23.31 -7.78
CA PRO A 67 -15.45 24.07 -7.68
C PRO A 67 -14.25 23.18 -7.36
N VAL A 68 -13.06 23.61 -7.78
CA VAL A 68 -11.81 22.97 -7.39
C VAL A 68 -11.64 23.08 -5.88
N ASP A 69 -11.42 21.95 -5.22
CA ASP A 69 -11.02 21.87 -3.82
C ASP A 69 -9.50 21.81 -3.74
N GLU A 70 -8.88 22.76 -3.06
CA GLU A 70 -7.43 22.84 -2.89
C GLU A 70 -7.06 22.86 -1.41
N LYS A 71 -6.19 21.92 -1.03
CA LYS A 71 -5.61 21.85 0.31
C LYS A 71 -4.11 21.99 0.24
N VAL A 72 -3.57 22.95 0.99
CA VAL A 72 -2.13 23.18 1.14
C VAL A 72 -1.70 22.74 2.54
N LEU A 73 -0.61 21.97 2.60
CA LEU A 73 0.04 21.53 3.83
C LEU A 73 1.52 21.89 3.75
N GLU A 74 2.07 22.44 4.82
CA GLU A 74 3.50 22.68 4.97
C GLU A 74 3.98 22.06 6.27
N TYR A 75 5.07 21.31 6.21
CA TYR A 75 5.64 20.63 7.36
C TYR A 75 7.15 20.48 7.20
N SER A 76 7.86 20.46 8.32
CA SER A 76 9.32 20.31 8.40
C SER A 76 9.71 19.09 9.26
N SER A 77 8.74 18.24 9.58
CA SER A 77 8.93 17.00 10.33
C SER A 77 7.83 15.98 9.96
N LEU A 78 8.07 14.72 10.30
CA LEU A 78 7.13 13.62 10.05
C LEU A 78 6.41 13.22 11.34
N GLY A 79 5.12 12.91 11.22
CA GLY A 79 4.34 12.37 12.32
C GLY A 79 4.73 10.92 12.67
N ARG A 80 4.35 10.45 13.86
CA ARG A 80 4.62 9.07 14.28
C ARG A 80 3.83 7.99 13.52
N GLY A 81 2.83 8.40 12.73
CA GLY A 81 1.96 7.49 11.98
C GLY A 81 2.46 7.14 10.58
N VAL A 82 3.61 7.68 10.17
CA VAL A 82 4.14 7.51 8.80
C VAL A 82 5.54 6.90 8.81
N LEU A 83 5.79 5.99 7.86
CA LEU A 83 7.11 5.45 7.55
C LEU A 83 7.28 5.36 6.03
N PHE A 84 8.51 5.55 5.57
CA PHE A 84 8.96 5.52 4.19
C PHE A 84 10.07 4.49 3.99
N PHE A 85 10.03 3.80 2.86
CA PHE A 85 11.14 3.03 2.30
C PHE A 85 12.02 3.93 1.42
N ASP A 86 13.24 3.48 1.14
CA ASP A 86 14.27 4.25 0.43
C ASP A 86 13.86 4.76 -0.96
N ASN A 87 12.89 4.11 -1.61
CA ASN A 87 12.36 4.50 -2.92
C ASN A 87 11.19 5.50 -2.83
N GLY A 88 10.80 5.94 -1.63
CA GLY A 88 9.66 6.81 -1.41
C GLY A 88 8.33 6.10 -1.19
N ALA A 89 8.28 4.76 -1.28
CA ALA A 89 7.08 4.01 -0.91
C ALA A 89 6.80 4.21 0.58
N PHE A 90 5.54 4.31 0.99
CA PHE A 90 5.22 4.71 2.35
C PHE A 90 3.91 4.12 2.86
N SER A 91 3.72 4.20 4.18
CA SER A 91 2.38 4.07 4.76
C SER A 91 2.17 5.15 5.80
N SER A 92 0.96 5.73 5.84
CA SER A 92 0.52 6.71 6.81
C SER A 92 -0.83 6.32 7.38
N GLY A 93 -1.01 6.32 8.70
CA GLY A 93 -2.31 5.97 9.29
C GLY A 93 -2.31 5.89 10.80
N SER A 94 -3.38 5.32 11.35
CA SER A 94 -3.56 5.16 12.79
C SER A 94 -2.42 4.33 13.39
N ILE A 95 -1.86 4.80 14.51
CA ILE A 95 -0.83 4.08 15.27
C ILE A 95 -1.42 3.12 16.31
N GLN A 96 -2.69 3.29 16.64
CA GLN A 96 -3.42 2.53 17.63
C GLN A 96 -4.84 2.29 17.13
N LEU A 97 -5.33 1.07 17.29
CA LEU A 97 -6.74 0.75 17.13
C LEU A 97 -7.52 1.40 18.28
N ALA A 98 -8.43 2.30 17.94
CA ALA A 98 -9.34 2.92 18.91
C ALA A 98 -10.73 2.27 18.80
N PRO A 99 -11.35 1.85 19.92
CA PRO A 99 -12.73 1.38 19.93
C PRO A 99 -13.68 2.45 19.39
N PHE A 100 -14.62 2.07 18.52
CA PHE A 100 -15.70 2.93 18.01
C PHE A 100 -15.29 4.20 17.24
N ALA A 101 -14.03 4.30 16.80
CA ALA A 101 -13.55 5.37 15.93
C ALA A 101 -13.30 4.85 14.50
N GLU A 102 -13.30 5.77 13.53
CA GLU A 102 -12.78 5.46 12.19
C GLU A 102 -11.31 5.04 12.32
N PHE A 103 -10.97 3.91 11.71
CA PHE A 103 -9.63 3.37 11.70
C PHE A 103 -9.20 3.18 10.25
N GLY A 104 -7.95 3.50 9.93
CA GLY A 104 -7.46 3.24 8.59
C GLY A 104 -6.02 3.61 8.40
N ALA A 105 -5.54 3.26 7.22
CA ALA A 105 -4.23 3.64 6.75
C ALA A 105 -4.22 3.79 5.24
N GLU A 106 -3.32 4.63 4.79
CA GLU A 106 -2.84 4.71 3.43
C GLU A 106 -1.57 3.88 3.28
N LEU A 107 -1.48 3.15 2.17
CA LEU A 107 -0.28 2.46 1.73
C LEU A 107 0.02 2.91 0.29
N GLY A 108 1.20 3.49 0.08
CA GLY A 108 1.65 4.06 -1.19
C GLY A 108 2.85 3.30 -1.76
N LEU A 109 2.66 2.67 -2.90
CA LEU A 109 3.71 2.08 -3.71
C LEU A 109 4.17 3.07 -4.79
N ILE A 110 5.45 3.02 -5.16
CA ILE A 110 6.07 3.88 -6.17
C ILE A 110 7.04 3.05 -7.02
N LEU A 111 6.94 3.23 -8.33
CA LEU A 111 7.85 2.65 -9.31
C LEU A 111 8.03 3.62 -10.47
N GLY A 112 9.22 4.21 -10.57
CA GLY A 112 9.55 5.19 -11.60
C GLY A 112 8.62 6.40 -11.53
N ASP A 113 7.94 6.67 -12.65
CA ASP A 113 7.04 7.82 -12.84
C ASP A 113 5.58 7.52 -12.46
N ARG A 114 5.33 6.41 -11.77
CA ARG A 114 4.00 5.99 -11.34
C ARG A 114 3.95 5.68 -9.86
N ARG A 115 2.82 6.02 -9.25
CA ARG A 115 2.49 5.64 -7.88
C ARG A 115 1.09 5.10 -7.80
N LEU A 116 0.93 4.13 -6.90
CA LEU A 116 -0.34 3.53 -6.57
C LEU A 116 -0.52 3.61 -5.07
N ARG A 117 -1.49 4.39 -4.62
CA ARG A 117 -1.80 4.57 -3.20
C ARG A 117 -3.18 4.01 -2.92
N LEU A 118 -3.31 3.30 -1.81
CA LEU A 118 -4.57 2.72 -1.38
C LEU A 118 -4.85 3.15 0.05
N VAL A 119 -5.98 3.82 0.25
CA VAL A 119 -6.53 4.11 1.58
C VAL A 119 -7.59 3.06 1.89
N GLN A 120 -7.47 2.40 3.04
CA GLN A 120 -8.51 1.52 3.59
C GLN A 120 -9.08 2.17 4.85
N LEU A 121 -10.41 2.39 4.88
CA LEU A 121 -11.11 2.98 6.02
C LEU A 121 -12.12 1.98 6.58
N PHE A 122 -12.08 1.81 7.89
CA PHE A 122 -12.91 0.92 8.66
C PHE A 122 -13.81 1.72 9.59
N ASN A 123 -15.05 1.28 9.69
CA ASN A 123 -16.03 1.80 10.64
C ASN A 123 -16.63 0.63 11.43
N ASN A 124 -16.68 0.76 12.76
CA ASN A 124 -17.09 -0.32 13.67
C ASN A 124 -16.36 -1.65 13.39
N GLY A 125 -15.07 -1.54 13.03
CA GLY A 125 -14.18 -2.65 12.72
C GLY A 125 -14.46 -3.38 11.39
N LYS A 126 -15.42 -2.93 10.57
CA LYS A 126 -15.64 -3.46 9.22
C LYS A 126 -15.09 -2.51 8.18
N LEU A 127 -14.61 -3.03 7.06
CA LEU A 127 -14.20 -2.21 5.94
C LEU A 127 -15.41 -1.41 5.45
N ASP A 128 -15.31 -0.08 5.49
CA ASP A 128 -16.37 0.85 5.11
C ASP A 128 -16.19 1.30 3.65
N ARG A 129 -14.97 1.69 3.29
CA ARG A 129 -14.62 2.15 1.94
C ARG A 129 -13.13 2.02 1.66
N LEU A 130 -12.79 2.01 0.38
CA LEU A 130 -11.44 2.15 -0.10
C LEU A 130 -11.31 3.39 -0.99
N THR A 131 -10.13 4.00 -1.02
CA THR A 131 -9.78 5.00 -2.05
C THR A 131 -8.52 4.53 -2.75
N LEU A 132 -8.63 4.15 -4.02
CA LEU A 132 -7.48 3.87 -4.88
C LEU A 132 -7.07 5.17 -5.56
N ILE A 133 -5.79 5.49 -5.47
CA ILE A 133 -5.23 6.71 -6.00
C ILE A 133 -4.13 6.33 -6.97
N ARG A 134 -4.41 6.54 -8.26
CA ARG A 134 -3.55 6.14 -9.38
C ARG A 134 -2.93 7.41 -9.93
N GLU A 135 -1.62 7.53 -9.80
CA GLU A 135 -0.89 8.76 -10.06
C GLU A 135 0.26 8.53 -11.03
N GLN A 136 0.51 9.54 -11.85
CA GLN A 136 1.59 9.65 -12.80
C GLN A 136 2.30 10.98 -12.64
N LEU A 137 3.63 10.97 -12.74
CA LEU A 137 4.42 12.18 -12.68
C LEU A 137 4.14 13.08 -13.90
N ALA A 138 4.02 14.38 -13.69
CA ALA A 138 3.77 15.34 -14.76
C ALA A 138 4.84 15.24 -15.86
N GLY A 139 4.40 15.24 -17.13
CA GLY A 139 5.28 15.16 -18.29
C GLY A 139 5.71 13.75 -18.69
N THR A 140 5.21 12.70 -18.03
CA THR A 140 5.48 11.31 -18.40
C THR A 140 4.26 10.59 -18.99
N SER A 141 4.43 9.35 -19.46
CA SER A 141 3.39 8.63 -20.23
C SER A 141 3.26 7.13 -19.93
N THR A 142 3.93 6.59 -18.89
CA THR A 142 3.73 5.21 -18.45
C THR A 142 2.25 4.89 -18.16
N PRO A 143 1.61 3.98 -18.92
CA PRO A 143 0.16 3.76 -18.86
C PRO A 143 -0.28 3.00 -17.61
N GLU A 144 -1.53 3.16 -17.19
CA GLU A 144 -2.15 2.29 -16.17
C GLU A 144 -2.10 0.82 -16.57
N ARG A 145 -2.10 -0.06 -15.58
CA ARG A 145 -2.18 -1.51 -15.78
C ARG A 145 -3.63 -1.95 -15.94
N PRO A 146 -3.88 -3.11 -16.57
CA PRO A 146 -5.20 -3.68 -16.64
C PRO A 146 -5.83 -3.92 -15.25
N GLN A 147 -7.14 -4.11 -15.22
CA GLN A 147 -7.85 -4.63 -14.05
C GLN A 147 -7.19 -5.94 -13.59
N LEU A 148 -6.88 -6.05 -12.31
CA LEU A 148 -6.29 -7.27 -11.77
C LEU A 148 -7.32 -8.42 -11.78
N THR A 149 -6.91 -9.59 -12.25
CA THR A 149 -7.68 -10.82 -12.20
C THR A 149 -6.99 -11.88 -11.33
N VAL A 150 -7.73 -12.93 -10.95
CA VAL A 150 -7.13 -14.06 -10.22
C VAL A 150 -6.06 -14.74 -11.06
N ASP A 151 -6.29 -14.90 -12.36
CA ASP A 151 -5.40 -15.63 -13.25
C ASP A 151 -4.05 -14.92 -13.42
N ASP A 152 -4.01 -13.59 -13.27
CA ASP A 152 -2.77 -12.82 -13.25
C ASP A 152 -1.87 -13.18 -12.04
N LEU A 153 -2.48 -13.63 -10.93
CA LEU A 153 -1.77 -13.96 -9.69
C LEU A 153 -1.36 -15.42 -9.59
N VAL A 154 -1.98 -16.32 -10.36
CA VAL A 154 -1.66 -17.76 -10.34
C VAL A 154 -0.20 -17.97 -10.78
N GLY A 155 0.50 -18.83 -10.04
CA GLY A 155 1.92 -19.13 -10.27
C GLY A 155 2.74 -19.14 -9.00
N GLU A 156 4.06 -19.22 -9.17
CA GLU A 156 5.05 -19.17 -8.09
C GLU A 156 5.78 -17.84 -8.15
N TRP A 157 5.79 -17.12 -7.03
CA TRP A 157 6.41 -15.83 -6.87
C TRP A 157 7.56 -15.96 -5.88
N LEU A 158 8.75 -15.51 -6.27
CA LEU A 158 9.93 -15.43 -5.41
C LEU A 158 10.31 -13.97 -5.23
N GLY A 159 10.61 -13.57 -4.01
CA GLY A 159 10.87 -12.17 -3.71
C GLY A 159 11.72 -11.94 -2.48
N GLU A 160 11.94 -10.67 -2.21
CA GLU A 160 12.59 -10.17 -1.00
C GLU A 160 11.63 -9.21 -0.30
N ALA A 161 11.60 -9.29 1.03
CA ALA A 161 10.85 -8.39 1.89
C ALA A 161 11.81 -7.57 2.75
N VAL A 162 11.50 -6.29 2.90
CA VAL A 162 12.15 -5.37 3.83
C VAL A 162 11.11 -4.92 4.85
N THR A 163 11.37 -5.14 6.13
CA THR A 163 10.50 -4.69 7.23
C THR A 163 11.18 -3.57 8.01
N ILE A 164 10.48 -2.45 8.16
CA ILE A 164 10.87 -1.28 8.96
C ILE A 164 9.89 -1.06 10.12
N TYR A 165 10.35 -0.36 11.15
CA TYR A 165 9.69 -0.31 12.44
C TYR A 165 9.45 1.13 12.92
N PRO A 166 8.32 1.41 13.60
CA PRO A 166 8.02 2.75 14.14
C PRO A 166 9.03 3.26 15.20
N ASP A 167 9.78 2.36 15.83
CA ASP A 167 10.85 2.67 16.79
C ASP A 167 12.23 2.88 16.14
N TRP A 168 12.31 2.76 14.81
CA TRP A 168 13.49 3.03 13.99
C TRP A 168 14.67 2.10 14.28
N ARG A 169 14.40 0.90 14.82
CA ARG A 169 15.40 -0.16 14.85
C ARG A 169 15.80 -0.56 13.41
N SER A 170 16.93 -1.24 13.29
CA SER A 170 17.44 -1.72 11.99
C SER A 170 16.38 -2.52 11.21
N PRO A 171 16.27 -2.32 9.89
CA PRO A 171 15.37 -3.11 9.06
C PRO A 171 15.73 -4.59 9.03
N ASP A 172 14.72 -5.46 8.92
CA ASP A 172 14.91 -6.87 8.59
C ASP A 172 14.74 -7.09 7.09
N ILE A 173 15.64 -7.86 6.49
CA ILE A 173 15.62 -8.22 5.07
C ILE A 173 15.61 -9.74 4.97
N TYR A 174 14.65 -10.30 4.23
CA TYR A 174 14.50 -11.75 4.12
C TYR A 174 13.83 -12.18 2.81
N PRO A 175 14.14 -13.39 2.32
CA PRO A 175 13.47 -13.95 1.16
C PRO A 175 12.02 -14.33 1.48
N THR A 176 11.20 -14.31 0.44
CA THR A 176 9.80 -14.76 0.47
C THR A 176 9.52 -15.65 -0.74
N SER A 177 8.62 -16.61 -0.56
CA SER A 177 8.02 -17.32 -1.69
C SER A 177 6.51 -17.40 -1.50
N LEU A 178 5.76 -17.27 -2.59
CA LEU A 178 4.31 -17.33 -2.62
C LEU A 178 3.87 -18.18 -3.80
N LYS A 179 3.20 -19.29 -3.53
CA LYS A 179 2.58 -20.13 -4.54
C LYS A 179 1.07 -19.96 -4.50
N ILE A 180 0.48 -19.63 -5.65
CA ILE A 180 -0.97 -19.42 -5.80
C ILE A 180 -1.50 -20.43 -6.83
N ILE A 181 -2.47 -21.22 -6.42
CA ILE A 181 -3.11 -22.25 -7.25
C ILE A 181 -4.62 -21.99 -7.26
N LYS A 182 -5.20 -21.97 -8.46
CA LYS A 182 -6.65 -21.87 -8.63
C LYS A 182 -7.21 -23.24 -9.00
N VAL A 183 -8.27 -23.67 -8.32
CA VAL A 183 -9.00 -24.92 -8.59
C VAL A 183 -10.49 -24.60 -8.60
N GLY A 184 -11.05 -24.45 -9.81
CA GLY A 184 -12.45 -24.03 -9.98
C GLY A 184 -12.69 -22.63 -9.40
N ASP A 185 -13.63 -22.54 -8.46
CA ASP A 185 -14.01 -21.33 -7.72
C ASP A 185 -13.22 -21.14 -6.41
N ARG A 186 -12.15 -21.92 -6.22
CA ARG A 186 -11.28 -21.83 -5.04
C ARG A 186 -9.87 -21.44 -5.41
N LEU A 187 -9.22 -20.78 -4.47
CA LEU A 187 -7.81 -20.40 -4.51
C LEU A 187 -7.10 -21.01 -3.31
N ARG A 188 -5.92 -21.58 -3.51
CA ARG A 188 -5.00 -22.00 -2.45
C ARG A 188 -3.74 -21.14 -2.53
N GLN A 189 -3.30 -20.63 -1.39
CA GLN A 189 -2.03 -19.90 -1.26
C GLN A 189 -1.11 -20.61 -0.30
N GLU A 190 0.17 -20.64 -0.64
CA GLU A 190 1.26 -21.12 0.21
C GLU A 190 2.31 -20.01 0.27
N LEU A 191 2.44 -19.38 1.44
CA LEU A 191 3.34 -18.27 1.68
C LEU A 191 4.44 -18.72 2.65
N SER A 192 5.69 -18.53 2.25
CA SER A 192 6.87 -18.79 3.07
C SER A 192 7.68 -17.51 3.30
N PHE A 193 8.02 -17.24 4.56
CA PHE A 193 8.89 -16.13 4.97
C PHE A 193 9.43 -16.39 6.39
N LEU A 194 10.66 -15.96 6.68
CA LEU A 194 11.26 -16.10 8.03
C LEU A 194 11.14 -17.52 8.64
N GLY A 195 11.27 -18.56 7.80
CA GLY A 195 11.12 -19.96 8.23
C GLY A 195 9.70 -20.39 8.60
N ARG A 196 8.70 -19.52 8.41
CA ARG A 196 7.27 -19.82 8.58
C ARG A 196 6.66 -20.19 7.25
N ASN A 197 5.74 -21.15 7.28
CA ASN A 197 4.91 -21.53 6.13
C ASN A 197 3.45 -21.36 6.52
N ILE A 198 2.71 -20.57 5.74
CA ILE A 198 1.28 -20.36 5.89
C ILE A 198 0.59 -20.92 4.66
N THR A 199 -0.35 -21.82 4.88
CA THR A 199 -1.25 -22.30 3.82
C THR A 199 -2.65 -21.79 4.11
N SER A 200 -3.26 -21.15 3.13
CA SER A 200 -4.61 -20.60 3.24
C SER A 200 -5.43 -20.96 1.99
N GLN A 201 -6.75 -20.96 2.14
CA GLN A 201 -7.68 -21.17 1.06
C GLN A 201 -8.69 -20.03 1.02
N ALA A 202 -9.12 -19.67 -0.19
CA ALA A 202 -10.17 -18.69 -0.40
C ALA A 202 -11.22 -19.20 -1.38
N SER A 203 -12.45 -18.72 -1.19
CA SER A 203 -13.48 -18.76 -2.22
C SER A 203 -13.39 -17.53 -3.12
N ILE A 204 -13.64 -17.70 -4.41
CA ILE A 204 -13.61 -16.64 -5.42
C ILE A 204 -15.05 -16.20 -5.69
N ASN A 205 -15.35 -14.93 -5.44
CA ASN A 205 -16.64 -14.32 -5.74
C ASN A 205 -16.44 -13.02 -6.52
N GLY A 206 -16.48 -13.12 -7.85
CA GLY A 206 -16.18 -12.00 -8.74
C GLY A 206 -14.77 -11.47 -8.53
N SER A 207 -14.65 -10.20 -8.14
CA SER A 207 -13.39 -9.53 -7.82
C SER A 207 -12.94 -9.67 -6.36
N VAL A 208 -13.70 -10.40 -5.53
CA VAL A 208 -13.38 -10.58 -4.10
C VAL A 208 -12.97 -12.02 -3.81
N LEU A 209 -11.87 -12.19 -3.09
CA LEU A 209 -11.38 -13.47 -2.59
C LEU A 209 -11.60 -13.50 -1.08
N TYR A 210 -12.39 -14.46 -0.59
CA TYR A 210 -12.71 -14.59 0.83
C TYR A 210 -11.91 -15.72 1.47
N PHE A 211 -11.01 -15.36 2.38
CA PHE A 211 -10.37 -16.27 3.34
C PHE A 211 -11.15 -16.26 4.66
N ASP A 212 -10.76 -17.08 5.62
CA ASP A 212 -11.45 -17.22 6.91
C ASP A 212 -11.61 -15.89 7.67
N ASP A 213 -10.55 -15.08 7.72
CA ASP A 213 -10.50 -13.83 8.50
C ASP A 213 -10.18 -12.58 7.66
N THR A 214 -9.82 -12.76 6.40
CA THR A 214 -9.41 -11.69 5.50
C THR A 214 -10.11 -11.79 4.16
N GLN A 215 -10.21 -10.65 3.49
CA GLN A 215 -10.68 -10.55 2.12
C GLN A 215 -9.61 -9.87 1.26
N ILE A 216 -9.52 -10.28 0.00
CA ILE A 216 -8.71 -9.60 -1.02
C ILE A 216 -9.67 -9.07 -2.08
N LEU A 217 -9.64 -7.76 -2.32
CA LEU A 217 -10.35 -7.14 -3.42
C LEU A 217 -9.38 -6.86 -4.57
N LEU A 218 -9.70 -7.37 -5.75
CA LEU A 218 -8.98 -7.12 -6.99
C LEU A 218 -9.48 -5.82 -7.64
N LEU A 219 -8.56 -4.92 -7.95
CA LEU A 219 -8.84 -3.52 -8.31
C LEU A 219 -8.21 -3.15 -9.67
N PRO A 220 -8.60 -2.00 -10.25
CA PRO A 220 -7.94 -1.43 -11.42
C PRO A 220 -6.44 -1.20 -11.23
N ASP A 221 -5.72 -0.94 -12.32
CA ASP A 221 -4.27 -0.62 -12.31
C ASP A 221 -3.42 -1.71 -11.65
N GLY A 222 -3.80 -2.99 -11.84
CA GLY A 222 -3.10 -4.14 -11.28
C GLY A 222 -3.12 -4.20 -9.75
N ALA A 223 -4.00 -3.44 -9.10
CA ALA A 223 -4.02 -3.33 -7.64
C ALA A 223 -4.79 -4.46 -6.95
N SER A 224 -4.39 -4.78 -5.73
CA SER A 224 -5.17 -5.58 -4.80
C SER A 224 -5.20 -4.93 -3.42
N ALA A 225 -6.34 -5.03 -2.73
CA ALA A 225 -6.49 -4.59 -1.35
C ALA A 225 -6.76 -5.81 -0.46
N THR A 226 -5.88 -6.11 0.48
CA THR A 226 -6.11 -7.14 1.49
C THR A 226 -6.49 -6.47 2.81
N SER A 227 -7.60 -6.91 3.38
CA SER A 227 -8.21 -6.34 4.58
C SER A 227 -8.74 -7.45 5.49
N PRO A 228 -8.73 -7.28 6.83
CA PRO A 228 -9.50 -8.16 7.70
C PRO A 228 -11.00 -8.00 7.44
N CYS A 229 -11.74 -9.12 7.45
CA CYS A 229 -13.21 -9.09 7.36
C CYS A 229 -13.82 -8.35 8.55
N GLN A 230 -13.18 -8.44 9.72
CA GLN A 230 -13.52 -7.70 10.93
C GLN A 230 -12.27 -7.45 11.77
N VAL A 231 -11.96 -6.18 12.02
CA VAL A 231 -10.99 -5.76 13.04
C VAL A 231 -11.65 -5.92 14.41
N LYS A 232 -10.98 -6.67 15.30
CA LYS A 232 -11.41 -6.91 16.69
C LYS A 232 -10.21 -6.70 17.63
N GLY A 233 -10.46 -6.15 18.81
CA GLY A 233 -9.45 -6.12 19.87
C GLY A 233 -9.06 -7.53 20.30
N GLY A 234 -7.80 -7.73 20.70
CA GLY A 234 -7.27 -9.01 21.13
C GLY A 234 -6.80 -9.94 20.00
N LYS A 235 -6.83 -9.48 18.74
CA LYS A 235 -6.33 -10.22 17.58
C LYS A 235 -5.43 -9.34 16.72
N ALA A 236 -4.22 -9.81 16.43
CA ALA A 236 -3.33 -9.15 15.50
C ALA A 236 -3.94 -9.14 14.10
N PHE A 237 -3.71 -8.07 13.35
CA PHE A 237 -4.23 -7.91 12.00
C PHE A 237 -3.27 -7.07 11.16
N PHE A 238 -3.51 -7.02 9.86
CA PHE A 238 -2.72 -6.22 8.93
C PHE A 238 -3.60 -5.63 7.84
N LEU A 239 -3.12 -4.54 7.26
CA LEU A 239 -3.66 -3.96 6.04
C LEU A 239 -2.61 -4.14 4.95
N GLU A 240 -3.02 -4.56 3.75
CA GLU A 240 -2.08 -4.74 2.66
C GLU A 240 -2.60 -4.16 1.34
N VAL A 241 -1.66 -3.60 0.57
CA VAL A 241 -1.85 -3.26 -0.84
C VAL A 241 -0.89 -4.12 -1.67
N GLY A 242 -1.37 -4.62 -2.80
CA GLY A 242 -0.54 -5.24 -3.83
C GLY A 242 -0.65 -4.46 -5.13
N TRP A 243 0.41 -4.48 -5.93
CA TRP A 243 0.45 -3.87 -7.25
C TRP A 243 1.22 -4.77 -8.22
N LEU A 244 0.51 -5.33 -9.19
CA LEU A 244 1.09 -6.07 -10.31
C LEU A 244 1.60 -5.08 -11.35
N VAL A 245 2.87 -4.68 -11.21
CA VAL A 245 3.49 -3.63 -12.04
C VAL A 245 3.85 -4.13 -13.44
N ALA A 246 3.98 -5.44 -13.63
CA ALA A 246 4.12 -6.14 -14.91
C ALA A 246 3.66 -7.59 -14.74
N PRO A 247 3.38 -8.36 -15.82
CA PRO A 247 2.91 -9.73 -15.70
C PRO A 247 3.76 -10.65 -14.81
N GLN A 248 5.07 -10.39 -14.73
CA GLN A 248 6.01 -11.16 -13.91
C GLN A 248 6.49 -10.42 -12.67
N GLN A 249 6.10 -9.17 -12.44
CA GLN A 249 6.63 -8.36 -11.34
C GLN A 249 5.50 -7.79 -10.49
N ARG A 250 5.56 -8.05 -9.19
CA ARG A 250 4.58 -7.58 -8.22
C ARG A 250 5.26 -6.95 -7.02
N GLN A 251 4.62 -5.93 -6.47
CA GLN A 251 4.97 -5.36 -5.17
C GLN A 251 3.81 -5.55 -4.21
N ARG A 252 4.12 -5.72 -2.93
CA ARG A 252 3.14 -5.67 -1.84
C ARG A 252 3.66 -4.81 -0.71
N MET A 253 2.77 -4.14 -0.01
CA MET A 253 3.08 -3.47 1.24
C MET A 253 2.11 -3.90 2.32
N VAL A 254 2.63 -4.24 3.50
CA VAL A 254 1.87 -4.76 4.63
C VAL A 254 2.12 -3.86 5.84
N ARG A 255 1.06 -3.25 6.35
CA ARG A 255 1.07 -2.51 7.62
C ARG A 255 0.48 -3.40 8.72
N ALA A 256 1.31 -3.80 9.69
CA ALA A 256 0.94 -4.80 10.69
C ALA A 256 0.64 -4.19 12.06
N TYR A 257 -0.37 -4.74 12.74
CA TYR A 257 -0.81 -4.35 14.08
C TYR A 257 -0.76 -5.53 15.05
N SER A 258 -0.39 -5.26 16.30
CA SER A 258 -0.40 -6.25 17.38
C SER A 258 -1.83 -6.65 17.78
N ASP A 259 -1.95 -7.66 18.63
CA ASP A 259 -3.21 -8.05 19.29
C ASP A 259 -3.79 -6.97 20.21
N LYS A 260 -2.94 -6.04 20.67
CA LYS A 260 -3.32 -4.80 21.37
C LYS A 260 -3.73 -3.67 20.42
N GLY A 261 -3.64 -3.89 19.11
CA GLY A 261 -3.97 -2.91 18.09
C GLY A 261 -2.93 -1.80 17.90
N GLU A 262 -1.71 -1.99 18.42
CA GLU A 262 -0.59 -1.06 18.22
C GLU A 262 0.02 -1.31 16.84
N TRP A 263 0.38 -0.25 16.11
CA TRP A 263 1.14 -0.39 14.87
C TRP A 263 2.56 -0.85 15.20
N ILE A 264 2.97 -2.00 14.65
CA ILE A 264 4.25 -2.62 15.01
C ILE A 264 5.28 -2.63 13.88
N SER A 265 4.86 -2.66 12.61
CA SER A 265 5.80 -2.70 11.49
C SER A 265 5.16 -2.32 10.15
N LEU A 266 6.03 -2.03 9.18
CA LEU A 266 5.70 -1.86 7.78
C LEU A 266 6.64 -2.72 6.94
N THR A 267 6.10 -3.57 6.08
CA THR A 267 6.88 -4.47 5.21
C THR A 267 6.61 -4.14 3.75
N LEU A 268 7.66 -3.99 2.94
CA LEU A 268 7.60 -3.91 1.48
C LEU A 268 8.17 -5.20 0.90
N ILE A 269 7.38 -5.87 0.07
CA ILE A 269 7.76 -7.10 -0.63
C ILE A 269 7.84 -6.80 -2.13
N ARG A 270 8.93 -7.22 -2.77
CA ARG A 270 9.11 -7.18 -4.22
C ARG A 270 9.32 -8.61 -4.71
N GLU A 271 8.44 -9.07 -5.58
CA GLU A 271 8.38 -10.47 -6.01
C GLU A 271 8.31 -10.59 -7.54
N GLN A 272 8.93 -11.65 -8.05
CA GLN A 272 9.00 -12.01 -9.46
C GLN A 272 8.37 -13.39 -9.65
N ARG A 273 7.52 -13.53 -10.68
CA ARG A 273 6.96 -14.82 -11.07
C ARG A 273 8.02 -15.67 -11.77
N GLN A 274 8.09 -16.94 -11.40
CA GLN A 274 8.94 -17.95 -12.06
C GLN A 274 8.34 -18.44 -13.37
#